data_AF-A0A5N6XP34-F1
#
_entry.id   AF-A0A5N6XP34-F1
#
_cell.length_a   1.000
_cell.length_b   1.000
_cell.length_c   1.000
_cell.angle_alpha   90.00
_cell.angle_beta   90.00
_cell.angle_gamma   90.00
#
_symmetry.space_group_name_H-M   'P 1'
#
loop_
_entity.id
_entity.type
_entity.pdbx_description
1 polymer ?
#
loop_
_entity_poly.entity_id
_entity_poly.type
_entity_poly.pdbx_seq_one_letter_code
_entity_poly.pdbx_strand_id
1 'polypeptide(L)'
;MRVFFHLILAVPFAFASPAPEPVAAPVPQPAGGLLSELPTLLEGLSELLSPEMLNDLQTIVKGGAVLLGGDTPSNIKKLVSAQNVNELQHLIDNGGALLTPRFVNQTATLVEDATPVS
;
A
#
# COMPACT_ATOMS: atom_id res chain seq x y z
N MET A 1 84.15 21.67 49.81
CA MET A 1 84.58 20.44 50.52
C MET A 1 83.63 19.33 50.11
N ARG A 2 84.17 18.18 49.70
CA ARG A 2 83.46 16.98 49.23
C ARG A 2 82.69 16.30 50.37
N VAL A 3 81.60 15.60 50.02
CA VAL A 3 81.02 14.30 50.49
C VAL A 3 79.48 14.39 50.59
N PHE A 4 78.67 13.69 49.78
CA PHE A 4 78.37 12.25 49.59
C PHE A 4 77.34 11.66 50.57
N PHE A 5 76.38 10.90 49.98
CA PHE A 5 75.63 9.74 50.54
C PHE A 5 74.48 10.05 51.53
N HIS A 6 73.30 9.39 51.56
CA HIS A 6 72.44 8.64 50.64
C HIS A 6 71.11 8.39 51.40
N LEU A 7 69.99 8.45 50.67
CA LEU A 7 68.79 7.57 50.78
C LEU A 7 67.93 7.56 52.07
N ILE A 8 66.62 7.33 51.85
CA ILE A 8 65.54 6.87 52.78
C ILE A 8 64.72 8.04 53.34
N LEU A 9 63.37 8.14 53.29
CA LEU A 9 62.28 7.15 53.22
C LEU A 9 61.02 7.82 52.64
N ALA A 10 60.15 7.00 52.06
CA ALA A 10 58.81 7.24 51.52
C ALA A 10 57.93 8.33 52.19
N VAL A 11 57.38 9.20 51.34
CA VAL A 11 56.05 9.77 51.55
C VAL A 11 55.14 9.12 50.51
N PRO A 12 54.13 8.31 50.88
CA PRO A 12 53.12 7.96 49.92
C PRO A 12 52.32 9.22 49.63
N PHE A 13 52.44 9.72 48.40
CA PHE A 13 51.36 10.49 47.79
C PHE A 13 50.13 9.58 47.79
N ALA A 14 49.27 9.74 48.80
CA ALA A 14 47.91 9.25 48.72
C ALA A 14 47.18 10.12 47.70
N PHE A 15 47.16 9.68 46.44
CA PHE A 15 46.14 10.12 45.50
C PHE A 15 44.79 9.68 46.08
N ALA A 16 44.00 10.64 46.56
CA ALA A 16 42.59 10.42 46.80
C ALA A 16 41.92 10.22 45.44
N SER A 17 41.88 8.97 44.97
CA SER A 17 40.95 8.60 43.91
C SER A 17 39.54 8.91 44.43
N PRO A 18 38.70 9.69 43.72
CA PRO A 18 37.30 9.78 44.09
C PRO A 18 36.75 8.36 44.06
N ALA A 19 36.17 7.92 45.17
CA ALA A 19 35.49 6.64 45.22
C ALA A 19 34.48 6.62 44.07
N PRO A 20 34.40 5.54 43.26
CA PRO A 20 33.34 5.42 42.28
C PRO A 20 32.02 5.55 43.04
N GLU A 21 31.19 6.54 42.67
CA GLU A 21 29.85 6.62 43.23
C GLU A 21 29.18 5.26 43.07
N PRO A 22 28.46 4.76 44.10
CA PRO A 22 27.76 3.50 43.97
C PRO A 22 26.84 3.62 42.75
N VAL A 23 27.09 2.82 41.71
CA VAL A 23 26.15 2.70 40.60
C VAL A 23 24.83 2.28 41.23
N ALA A 24 23.88 3.21 41.29
CA ALA A 24 22.55 2.92 41.81
C ALA A 24 22.07 1.67 41.08
N ALA A 25 21.67 0.64 41.84
CA ALA A 25 21.14 -0.57 41.26
C ALA A 25 20.06 -0.18 40.23
N PRO A 26 19.99 -0.84 39.06
CA PRO A 26 18.93 -0.58 38.09
C PRO A 26 17.61 -0.56 38.85
N VAL A 27 16.93 0.60 38.85
CA VAL A 27 15.61 0.72 39.48
C VAL A 27 14.76 -0.38 38.84
N PRO A 28 14.06 -1.23 39.60
CA PRO A 28 13.13 -2.18 39.01
C PRO A 28 12.18 -1.39 38.14
N GLN A 29 12.36 -1.45 36.82
CA GLN A 29 11.36 -0.93 35.90
C GLN A 29 10.10 -1.74 36.23
N PRO A 30 8.95 -1.09 36.48
CA PRO A 30 7.72 -1.84 36.60
C PRO A 30 7.63 -2.65 35.31
N ALA A 31 7.74 -3.97 35.44
CA ALA A 31 7.45 -4.87 34.35
C ALA A 31 5.94 -4.72 34.12
N GLY A 32 5.56 -3.66 33.41
CA GLY A 32 4.27 -3.55 32.75
C GLY A 32 4.28 -4.65 31.71
N GLY A 33 3.99 -5.87 32.16
CA GLY A 33 3.97 -7.04 31.30
C GLY A 33 2.78 -6.96 30.35
N LEU A 34 2.66 -7.95 29.47
CA LEU A 34 1.59 -8.07 28.48
C LEU A 34 0.17 -7.84 29.04
N LEU A 35 -0.05 -8.10 30.33
CA LEU A 35 -1.34 -7.88 31.01
C LEU A 35 -1.67 -6.39 31.23
N SER A 36 -0.66 -5.53 31.37
CA SER A 36 -0.84 -4.07 31.50
C SER A 36 -1.09 -3.41 30.14
N GLU A 37 -0.60 -4.00 29.06
CA GLU A 37 -0.80 -3.51 27.68
C GLU A 37 -2.05 -4.09 27.00
N LEU A 38 -2.60 -5.18 27.55
CA LEU A 38 -3.82 -5.84 27.07
C LEU A 38 -4.99 -4.89 26.80
N PRO A 39 -5.30 -3.90 27.66
CA PRO A 39 -6.39 -2.97 27.41
C PRO A 39 -6.19 -2.16 26.12
N THR A 40 -4.98 -1.64 25.90
CA THR A 40 -4.63 -0.87 24.70
C THR A 40 -4.65 -1.75 23.45
N LEU A 41 -4.15 -2.99 23.55
CA LEU A 41 -4.20 -3.95 22.44
C LEU A 41 -5.65 -4.34 22.10
N LEU A 42 -6.50 -4.52 23.11
CA LEU A 42 -7.92 -4.84 22.92
C LEU A 42 -8.67 -3.66 22.30
N GLU A 43 -8.38 -2.42 22.70
CA GLU A 43 -8.96 -1.22 22.12
C GLU A 43 -8.60 -1.07 20.65
N GLY A 44 -7.32 -1.24 20.29
CA GLY A 44 -6.88 -1.24 18.89
C GLY A 44 -7.51 -2.37 18.07
N LEU A 45 -7.71 -3.56 18.66
CA LEU A 45 -8.40 -4.66 17.99
C LEU A 45 -9.90 -4.39 17.84
N SER A 46 -10.55 -3.73 18.80
CA SER A 46 -11.95 -3.32 18.72
C SER A 46 -12.20 -2.25 17.65
N GLU A 47 -11.26 -1.33 17.45
CA GLU A 47 -11.29 -0.38 16.34
C GLU A 47 -11.14 -1.10 14.99
N LEU A 48 -10.19 -2.03 14.88
CA LEU A 48 -9.96 -2.82 13.66
C LEU A 48 -11.11 -3.79 13.36
N LEU A 49 -11.76 -4.32 14.39
CA LEU A 49 -12.93 -5.19 14.31
C LEU A 49 -14.26 -4.41 14.39
N SER A 50 -14.21 -3.09 14.24
CA SER A 50 -15.43 -2.28 14.20
C SER A 50 -16.33 -2.71 13.02
N PRO A 51 -17.66 -2.65 13.17
CA PRO A 51 -18.58 -3.07 12.12
C PRO A 51 -18.34 -2.36 10.78
N GLU A 52 -17.94 -1.09 10.82
CA GLU A 52 -17.59 -0.29 9.65
C GLU A 52 -16.38 -0.87 8.91
N MET A 53 -15.27 -1.09 9.62
CA MET A 53 -14.06 -1.69 9.05
C MET A 53 -14.32 -3.09 8.50
N LEU A 54 -15.13 -3.91 9.19
CA LEU A 54 -15.53 -5.22 8.68
C LEU A 54 -16.37 -5.12 7.40
N ASN A 55 -17.26 -4.14 7.32
CA ASN A 55 -18.07 -3.91 6.12
C ASN A 55 -17.19 -3.49 4.94
N ASP A 56 -16.27 -2.56 5.17
CA ASP A 56 -15.31 -2.08 4.18
C ASP A 56 -14.43 -3.23 3.66
N LEU A 57 -13.87 -4.03 4.57
CA LEU A 57 -13.06 -5.18 4.19
C LEU A 57 -13.89 -6.22 3.42
N GLN A 58 -15.14 -6.48 3.80
CA GLN A 58 -16.01 -7.37 3.03
C GLN A 58 -16.27 -6.83 1.63
N THR A 59 -16.52 -5.52 1.50
CA THR A 59 -16.73 -4.87 0.21
C THR A 59 -15.48 -4.96 -0.66
N ILE A 60 -14.30 -4.67 -0.10
CA ILE A 60 -13.02 -4.77 -0.79
C ILE A 60 -12.72 -6.21 -1.20
N VAL A 61 -12.91 -7.18 -0.31
CA VAL A 61 -12.65 -8.60 -0.61
C VAL A 61 -13.62 -9.13 -1.66
N LYS A 62 -14.91 -8.80 -1.58
CA LYS A 62 -15.90 -9.19 -2.59
C LYS A 62 -15.61 -8.52 -3.94
N GLY A 63 -15.34 -7.22 -3.93
CA GLY A 63 -14.96 -6.47 -5.14
C GLY A 63 -13.69 -7.03 -5.78
N GLY A 64 -12.66 -7.27 -4.96
CA GLY A 64 -11.41 -7.91 -5.38
C GLY A 64 -11.63 -9.32 -5.91
N ALA A 65 -12.48 -10.13 -5.28
CA ALA A 65 -12.81 -11.47 -5.76
C ALA A 65 -13.52 -11.45 -7.13
N VAL A 66 -14.38 -10.46 -7.39
CA VAL A 66 -15.00 -10.27 -8.71
C VAL A 66 -13.97 -9.87 -9.75
N LEU A 67 -13.07 -8.93 -9.42
CA LEU A 67 -12.08 -8.41 -10.35
C LEU A 67 -10.92 -9.37 -10.63
N LEU A 68 -10.52 -10.17 -9.64
CA LEU A 68 -9.33 -11.02 -9.66
C LEU A 68 -9.65 -12.51 -9.74
N GLY A 69 -10.88 -12.91 -9.44
CA GLY A 69 -11.33 -14.30 -9.44
C GLY A 69 -12.03 -14.73 -10.73
N GLY A 70 -12.21 -16.04 -10.86
CA GLY A 70 -12.88 -16.67 -12.00
C GLY A 70 -12.24 -16.28 -13.34
N ASP A 71 -13.09 -16.11 -14.36
CA ASP A 71 -12.65 -15.75 -15.71
C ASP A 71 -12.53 -14.23 -15.92
N THR A 72 -12.86 -13.39 -14.93
CA THR A 72 -12.91 -11.93 -15.07
C THR A 72 -11.59 -11.33 -15.57
N PRO A 73 -10.41 -11.63 -14.99
CA PRO A 73 -9.14 -11.07 -15.49
C PRO A 73 -8.85 -11.48 -16.94
N SER A 74 -9.15 -12.73 -17.30
CA SER A 74 -8.95 -13.26 -18.65
C SER A 74 -9.88 -12.61 -19.66
N ASN A 75 -11.15 -12.43 -19.30
CA ASN A 75 -12.16 -11.80 -20.13
C ASN A 75 -11.85 -10.31 -20.34
N ILE A 76 -11.47 -9.59 -19.29
CA ILE A 76 -11.03 -8.20 -19.40
C ILE A 76 -9.80 -8.12 -20.30
N LYS A 77 -8.78 -8.97 -20.09
CA LYS A 77 -7.58 -9.00 -20.92
C LYS A 77 -7.89 -9.25 -22.41
N LYS A 78 -8.82 -10.16 -22.71
CA LYS A 78 -9.28 -10.41 -24.09
C LYS A 78 -10.01 -9.20 -24.66
N LEU A 79 -10.94 -8.62 -23.91
CA LEU A 79 -11.73 -7.46 -24.31
C LEU A 79 -10.85 -6.23 -24.57
N VAL A 80 -9.86 -5.97 -23.72
CA VAL A 80 -8.93 -4.83 -23.85
C VAL A 80 -7.66 -5.19 -24.62
N SER A 81 -7.62 -6.37 -25.25
CA SER A 81 -6.47 -6.77 -26.07
C SER A 81 -6.29 -5.81 -27.25
N ALA A 82 -5.05 -5.58 -27.66
CA ALA A 82 -4.74 -4.69 -28.77
C ALA A 82 -5.48 -5.09 -30.06
N GLN A 83 -5.64 -6.39 -30.30
CA GLN A 83 -6.42 -6.90 -31.42
C GLN A 83 -7.89 -6.48 -31.33
N ASN A 84 -8.55 -6.76 -30.19
CA ASN A 84 -9.97 -6.44 -30.04
C ASN A 84 -10.22 -4.92 -30.05
N VAL A 85 -9.34 -4.13 -29.41
CA VAL A 85 -9.43 -2.66 -29.44
C VAL A 85 -9.25 -2.14 -30.87
N ASN A 86 -8.33 -2.69 -31.65
CA ASN A 86 -8.14 -2.29 -33.05
C ASN A 86 -9.34 -2.67 -33.92
N GLU A 87 -9.86 -3.89 -33.79
CA GLU A 87 -11.07 -4.33 -34.50
C GLU A 87 -12.27 -3.43 -34.17
N LEU A 88 -12.47 -3.09 -32.89
CA LEU A 88 -13.51 -2.15 -32.47
C LEU A 88 -13.29 -0.75 -33.05
N GLN A 89 -12.05 -0.25 -33.08
CA GLN A 89 -11.74 1.04 -33.69
C GLN A 89 -12.06 1.03 -35.19
N HIS A 90 -11.68 -0.02 -35.91
CA HIS A 90 -12.03 -0.17 -37.32
C HIS A 90 -13.55 -0.20 -37.56
N LEU A 91 -14.32 -0.87 -36.69
CA LEU A 91 -15.78 -0.86 -36.78
C LEU A 91 -16.35 0.54 -36.53
N ILE A 92 -15.82 1.26 -35.55
CA ILE A 92 -16.22 2.65 -35.24
C ILE A 92 -15.90 3.59 -36.40
N ASP A 93 -14.71 3.47 -36.99
CA ASP A 93 -14.29 4.31 -38.13
C ASP A 93 -15.16 4.06 -39.36
N ASN A 94 -15.41 2.78 -39.69
CA ASN A 94 -16.31 2.40 -40.79
C ASN A 94 -17.74 2.86 -40.52
N GLY A 95 -18.24 2.68 -39.29
CA GLY A 95 -19.55 3.18 -38.88
C GLY A 95 -19.65 4.69 -39.05
N GLY A 96 -18.63 5.45 -38.61
CA GLY A 96 -18.56 6.89 -38.78
C GLY A 96 -18.60 7.33 -40.26
N ALA A 97 -17.88 6.61 -41.13
CA ALA A 97 -17.91 6.87 -42.57
C ALA A 97 -19.28 6.59 -43.21
N LEU A 98 -19.95 5.52 -42.78
CA LEU A 98 -21.28 5.13 -43.28
C LEU A 98 -22.41 6.01 -42.74
N LEU A 99 -22.28 6.53 -41.52
CA LEU A 99 -23.31 7.35 -40.86
C LEU A 99 -23.19 8.85 -41.17
N THR A 100 -22.46 9.22 -42.24
CA THR A 100 -22.44 10.62 -42.70
C THR A 100 -23.81 11.03 -43.26
N PRO A 101 -24.28 12.27 -43.02
CA PRO A 101 -25.56 12.73 -43.57
C PRO A 101 -25.66 12.55 -45.09
N ARG A 102 -24.55 12.75 -45.80
CA ARG A 102 -24.47 12.53 -47.24
C ARG A 102 -24.74 11.08 -47.61
N PHE A 103 -24.01 10.13 -47.01
CA PHE A 103 -24.18 8.71 -47.32
C PHE A 103 -25.59 8.24 -46.98
N VAL A 104 -26.08 8.57 -45.77
CA VAL A 104 -27.42 8.21 -45.31
C VAL A 104 -28.51 8.74 -46.25
N ASN A 105 -28.45 10.02 -46.64
CA ASN A 105 -29.45 10.60 -47.54
C ASN A 105 -29.40 9.96 -48.94
N GLN A 106 -28.21 9.72 -49.48
CA GLN A 106 -28.06 9.09 -50.80
C GLN A 106 -28.58 7.64 -50.79
N THR A 107 -28.32 6.89 -49.72
CA THR A 107 -28.86 5.53 -49.56
C THR A 107 -30.37 5.55 -49.37
N ALA A 108 -30.93 6.49 -48.60
CA ALA A 108 -32.38 6.63 -48.43
C ALA A 108 -33.09 6.89 -49.76
N THR A 109 -32.59 7.84 -50.56
CA THR A 109 -33.12 8.11 -51.91
C THR A 109 -33.01 6.88 -52.82
N LEU A 110 -31.88 6.17 -52.81
CA LEU A 110 -31.73 4.95 -53.61
C LEU A 110 -32.74 3.87 -53.19
N VAL A 111 -33.02 3.73 -51.89
CA VAL A 111 -34.02 2.79 -51.37
C VAL A 111 -35.42 3.20 -51.81
N GLU A 112 -35.77 4.49 -51.72
CA GLU A 112 -37.04 5.04 -52.21
C GLU A 112 -37.21 4.77 -53.70
N ASP A 113 -36.20 5.06 -54.52
CA ASP A 113 -36.22 4.85 -55.97
C ASP A 113 -36.27 3.37 -56.37
N ALA A 114 -35.74 2.47 -55.53
CA ALA A 114 -35.80 1.03 -55.73
C ALA A 114 -37.13 0.41 -55.27
N THR A 115 -38.01 1.15 -54.60
CA THR A 115 -39.34 0.63 -54.23
C THR A 115 -40.22 0.50 -55.49
N PRO A 116 -40.83 -0.67 -55.74
CA PRO A 116 -41.70 -0.85 -56.89
C PRO A 116 -42.90 0.10 -56.83
N VAL A 117 -43.05 0.94 -57.85
CA VAL A 117 -44.30 1.69 -58.07
C VAL A 117 -45.41 0.67 -58.36
N SER A 118 -46.28 0.45 -57.38
CA SER A 118 -47.47 -0.42 -57.49
C SER A 118 -48.66 0.38 -57.99
#